data_AF-A0A0F2SCG6-F1
#
_entry.id   AF-A0A0F2SCG6-F1
#
_cell.length_a   1.000
_cell.length_b   1.000
_cell.length_c   1.000
_cell.angle_alpha   90.00
_cell.angle_beta   90.00
_cell.angle_gamma   90.00
#
_symmetry.space_group_name_H-M   'P 1'
#
loop_
_entity.id
_entity.type
_entity.pdbx_description
1 polymer ?
#
loop_
_entity_poly.entity_id
_entity_poly.type
_entity_poly.pdbx_seq_one_letter_code
_entity_poly.pdbx_strand_id
1 'polypeptide(L)'
;MKKIVIITCSSFTAIVLLFALFSTFDMVPELSKSIVLQLFTMALSISVLMFFSEKIGDKLAESSMAVDALIRVLICYSVVFVEGCLFGMFPFGWIAIANISLVLIPAFVITYAIGYFTIVDFANQINKTIKRNK
;
A
#
# COMPACT_ATOMS: atom_id res chain seq x y z
N MET A 1 -13.22 -6.88 10.08
CA MET A 1 -13.37 -7.84 8.97
C MET A 1 -13.81 -7.17 7.67
N LYS A 2 -15.01 -6.54 7.58
CA LYS A 2 -15.48 -5.90 6.32
C LYS A 2 -14.47 -4.93 5.69
N LYS A 3 -13.82 -4.08 6.51
CA LYS A 3 -12.80 -3.13 6.04
C LYS A 3 -11.57 -3.83 5.41
N ILE A 4 -11.02 -4.85 6.07
CA ILE A 4 -9.84 -5.60 5.59
C ILE A 4 -10.15 -6.24 4.24
N VAL A 5 -11.28 -6.93 4.12
CA VAL A 5 -11.69 -7.59 2.86
C VAL A 5 -11.82 -6.57 1.73
N ILE A 6 -12.46 -5.43 1.98
CA ILE A 6 -12.60 -4.37 0.97
C ILE A 6 -11.23 -3.85 0.54
N ILE A 7 -10.34 -3.53 1.50
CA ILE A 7 -8.99 -3.01 1.21
C ILE A 7 -8.18 -4.04 0.43
N THR A 8 -8.20 -5.31 0.83
CA THR A 8 -7.48 -6.39 0.14
C THR A 8 -8.03 -6.57 -1.27
N CYS A 9 -9.35 -6.67 -1.44
CA CYS A 9 -9.96 -6.85 -2.75
C CYS A 9 -9.74 -5.66 -3.68
N SER A 10 -9.87 -4.42 -3.20
CA SER A 10 -9.65 -3.23 -4.01
C SER A 10 -8.18 -3.10 -4.42
N SER A 11 -7.26 -3.31 -3.48
CA SER A 11 -5.81 -3.22 -3.74
C SER A 11 -5.35 -4.32 -4.68
N PHE A 12 -5.81 -5.56 -4.44
CA PHE A 12 -5.51 -6.70 -5.30
C PHE A 12 -6.05 -6.48 -6.72
N THR A 13 -7.30 -6.05 -6.86
CA THR A 13 -7.91 -5.78 -8.17
C THR A 13 -7.14 -4.69 -8.92
N ALA A 14 -6.80 -3.60 -8.24
CA ALA A 14 -6.02 -2.51 -8.84
C ALA A 14 -4.65 -2.98 -9.33
N ILE A 15 -3.92 -3.75 -8.52
CA ILE A 15 -2.58 -4.24 -8.87
C ILE A 15 -2.66 -5.26 -10.02
N VAL A 16 -3.65 -6.17 -10.02
CA VAL A 16 -3.85 -7.13 -11.11
C VAL A 16 -4.17 -6.41 -12.42
N LEU A 17 -5.01 -5.37 -12.39
CA LEU A 17 -5.30 -4.56 -13.59
C LEU A 17 -4.06 -3.84 -14.10
N LEU A 18 -3.23 -3.29 -13.21
CA LEU A 18 -1.96 -2.67 -13.59
C LEU A 18 -0.99 -3.69 -14.18
N PHE A 19 -0.89 -4.89 -13.59
CA PHE A 19 -0.07 -5.97 -14.13
C PHE A 19 -0.55 -6.40 -15.52
N ALA A 20 -1.86 -6.52 -15.74
CA ALA A 20 -2.42 -6.85 -17.03
C ALA A 20 -2.12 -5.77 -18.07
N LEU A 21 -2.28 -4.49 -17.70
CA LEU A 21 -1.98 -3.37 -18.57
C LEU A 21 -0.49 -3.33 -18.93
N PHE A 22 0.41 -3.41 -17.95
CA PHE A 22 1.85 -3.36 -18.17
C PHE A 22 2.39 -4.60 -18.90
N SER A 23 1.77 -5.77 -18.72
CA SER A 23 2.08 -6.98 -19.49
C SER A 23 1.76 -6.80 -20.97
N THR A 24 0.81 -5.92 -21.32
CA THR A 24 0.52 -5.59 -22.72
C THR A 24 1.62 -4.74 -23.37
N PHE A 25 2.46 -4.10 -22.56
CA PHE A 25 3.58 -3.26 -22.99
C PHE A 25 4.96 -3.91 -22.77
N ASP A 26 5.02 -5.23 -22.51
CA ASP A 26 6.25 -5.98 -22.20
C ASP A 26 7.06 -5.41 -21.01
N MET A 27 6.44 -4.61 -20.14
CA MET A 27 7.10 -4.00 -18.98
C MET A 27 7.17 -4.93 -17.77
N VAL A 28 6.28 -5.92 -17.70
CA VAL A 28 6.21 -6.93 -16.63
C VAL A 28 5.90 -8.30 -17.24
N PRO A 29 6.31 -9.40 -16.57
CA PRO A 29 6.00 -10.74 -17.04
C PRO A 29 4.49 -10.97 -17.14
N GLU A 30 4.11 -11.86 -18.07
CA GLU A 30 2.72 -12.25 -18.26
C GLU A 30 2.09 -12.77 -16.98
N LEU A 31 0.80 -12.46 -16.82
CA LEU A 31 0.00 -12.76 -15.65
C LEU A 31 -0.22 -14.27 -15.50
N SER A 32 0.71 -14.95 -14.83
CA SER A 32 0.60 -16.37 -14.50
C SER A 32 -0.17 -16.62 -13.20
N LYS A 33 -0.70 -17.83 -13.02
CA LYS A 33 -1.40 -18.24 -11.78
C LYS A 33 -0.53 -18.05 -10.53
N SER A 34 0.79 -18.22 -10.66
CA SER A 34 1.75 -18.02 -9.56
C SER A 34 1.83 -16.54 -9.15
N ILE A 35 1.92 -15.64 -10.12
CA ILE A 35 1.97 -14.20 -9.89
C ILE A 35 0.65 -13.72 -9.26
N VAL A 36 -0.50 -14.20 -9.73
CA VAL A 36 -1.80 -13.86 -9.13
C VAL A 36 -1.86 -14.26 -7.66
N LEU A 37 -1.44 -15.48 -7.32
CA LEU A 37 -1.43 -15.97 -5.94
C LEU A 37 -0.47 -15.15 -5.06
N GLN A 38 0.69 -14.81 -5.60
CA GLN A 38 1.68 -13.98 -4.93
C GLN A 38 1.13 -12.58 -4.64
N LEU A 39 0.57 -11.89 -5.63
CA LEU A 39 -0.04 -10.58 -5.47
C LEU A 39 -1.20 -10.59 -4.45
N PHE A 40 -1.98 -11.67 -4.44
CA PHE A 40 -3.04 -11.86 -3.47
C PHE A 40 -2.49 -12.00 -2.04
N THR A 41 -1.45 -12.83 -1.86
CA THR A 41 -0.81 -13.06 -0.56
C THR A 41 -0.20 -11.76 -0.04
N MET A 42 0.51 -11.00 -0.89
CA MET A 42 1.09 -9.71 -0.52
C MET A 42 0.02 -8.70 -0.10
N ALA A 43 -1.06 -8.59 -0.88
CA ALA A 43 -2.16 -7.68 -0.57
C ALA A 43 -2.85 -8.07 0.76
N LEU A 44 -3.04 -9.36 1.01
CA LEU A 44 -3.64 -9.87 2.24
C LEU A 44 -2.74 -9.58 3.44
N SER A 45 -1.46 -9.92 3.37
CA SER A 45 -0.48 -9.71 4.44
C SER A 45 -0.32 -8.24 4.81
N ILE A 46 -0.21 -7.35 3.81
CA ILE A 46 -0.19 -5.89 4.05
C ILE A 46 -1.47 -5.46 4.75
N SER A 47 -2.64 -5.89 4.27
CA SER A 47 -3.94 -5.49 4.85
C SER A 47 -4.08 -5.96 6.31
N VAL A 48 -3.61 -7.16 6.63
CA VAL A 48 -3.63 -7.73 7.98
C VAL A 48 -2.69 -6.96 8.90
N LEU A 49 -1.45 -6.71 8.48
CA LEU A 49 -0.46 -5.98 9.28
C LEU A 49 -0.87 -4.52 9.50
N MET A 50 -1.40 -3.85 8.47
CA MET A 50 -1.94 -2.49 8.59
C MET A 50 -3.08 -2.44 9.61
N PHE A 51 -3.99 -3.42 9.60
CA PHE A 51 -5.07 -3.49 10.59
C PHE A 51 -4.55 -3.68 12.02
N PHE A 52 -3.53 -4.52 12.22
CA PHE A 52 -2.90 -4.66 13.53
C PHE A 52 -2.18 -3.38 13.96
N SER A 53 -1.49 -2.71 13.03
CA SER A 53 -0.83 -1.44 13.27
C SER A 53 -1.81 -0.36 13.73
N GLU A 54 -2.94 -0.21 13.04
CA GLU A 54 -3.99 0.74 13.44
C GLU A 54 -4.52 0.43 14.85
N LYS A 55 -4.77 -0.84 15.16
CA LYS A 55 -5.27 -1.24 16.48
C LYS A 55 -4.25 -1.01 17.62
N ILE A 56 -2.95 -1.06 17.32
CA ILE A 56 -1.88 -0.76 18.28
C ILE A 56 -1.70 0.75 18.41
N GLY A 57 -1.74 1.49 17.29
CA GLY A 57 -1.68 2.95 17.26
C GLY A 57 -2.81 3.60 18.05
N ASP A 58 -4.04 3.11 17.93
CA ASP A 58 -5.18 3.59 18.73
C ASP A 58 -4.98 3.45 20.25
N LYS A 59 -4.09 2.54 20.68
CA LYS A 59 -3.74 2.35 22.10
C LYS A 59 -2.55 3.20 22.55
N LEU A 60 -1.66 3.59 21.63
CA LEU A 60 -0.57 4.52 21.87
C LEU A 60 -1.00 5.92 21.39
N ALA A 61 -1.68 6.66 22.25
CA ALA A 61 -2.32 7.95 21.98
C ALA A 61 -1.40 9.12 21.51
N GLU A 62 -0.16 8.86 21.09
CA GLU A 62 0.84 9.88 20.73
C GLU A 62 1.66 9.54 19.46
N SER A 63 1.12 8.77 18.52
CA SER A 63 1.82 8.57 17.24
C SER A 63 1.71 9.83 16.36
N SER A 64 2.78 10.63 16.30
CA SER A 64 2.96 11.69 15.29
C SER A 64 2.68 11.14 13.88
N MET A 65 2.11 11.95 12.98
CA MET A 65 1.86 11.59 11.57
C MET A 65 3.09 10.99 10.89
N ALA A 66 4.29 11.46 11.24
CA ALA A 66 5.55 10.94 10.71
C ALA A 66 5.83 9.49 11.16
N VAL A 67 5.45 9.14 12.39
CA VAL A 67 5.62 7.79 12.94
C VAL A 67 4.64 6.81 12.30
N ASP A 68 3.37 7.21 12.14
CA ASP A 68 2.37 6.37 11.44
C ASP A 68 2.78 6.12 9.98
N ALA A 69 3.21 7.18 9.28
CA ALA A 69 3.77 7.09 7.94
C ALA A 69 4.94 6.10 7.86
N LEU A 70 5.90 6.20 8.78
CA LEU A 70 7.08 5.34 8.81
C LEU A 70 6.72 3.87 9.08
N ILE A 71 5.77 3.61 10.00
CA ILE A 71 5.29 2.25 10.27
C ILE A 71 4.62 1.65 9.03
N ARG A 72 3.78 2.43 8.33
CA ARG A 72 3.12 1.98 7.09
C ARG A 72 4.14 1.62 6.01
N VAL A 73 5.18 2.44 5.83
CA VAL A 73 6.28 2.14 4.90
C VAL A 73 6.99 0.86 5.30
N LEU A 74 7.30 0.70 6.59
CA LEU A 74 8.04 -0.46 7.10
C LEU A 74 7.23 -1.77 6.94
N ILE A 75 5.91 -1.71 7.13
CA ILE A 75 5.00 -2.84 6.84
C ILE A 75 5.04 -3.20 5.36
N CYS A 76 4.88 -2.23 4.46
CA CYS A 76 4.95 -2.50 3.01
C CYS A 76 6.33 -3.06 2.62
N TYR A 77 7.40 -2.49 3.17
CA TYR A 77 8.77 -2.91 2.90
C TYR A 77 9.01 -4.35 3.34
N SER A 78 8.62 -4.68 4.57
CA SER A 78 8.80 -6.01 5.14
C SER A 78 7.99 -7.06 4.39
N VAL A 79 6.73 -6.81 4.03
CA VAL A 79 5.93 -7.78 3.27
C VAL A 79 6.50 -8.00 1.88
N VAL A 80 6.78 -6.92 1.14
CA VAL A 80 7.30 -7.03 -0.24
C VAL A 80 8.65 -7.72 -0.26
N PHE A 81 9.53 -7.43 0.71
CA PHE A 81 10.83 -8.07 0.81
C PHE A 81 10.72 -9.55 1.21
N VAL A 82 9.98 -9.86 2.28
CA VAL A 82 9.86 -11.24 2.79
C VAL A 82 9.15 -12.11 1.77
N GLU A 83 7.98 -11.71 1.28
CA GLU A 83 7.24 -12.49 0.30
C GLU A 83 7.94 -12.48 -1.07
N GLY A 84 8.55 -11.37 -1.47
CA GLY A 84 9.37 -11.31 -2.69
C GLY A 84 10.53 -12.31 -2.65
N CYS A 85 11.18 -12.49 -1.50
CA CYS A 85 12.22 -13.50 -1.33
C CYS A 85 11.63 -14.93 -1.29
N LEU A 86 10.51 -15.14 -0.58
CA LEU A 86 9.87 -16.46 -0.46
C LEU A 86 9.36 -16.99 -1.80
N PHE A 87 8.83 -16.12 -2.65
CA PHE A 87 8.37 -16.45 -4.00
C PHE A 87 9.50 -16.40 -5.05
N GLY A 88 10.73 -16.08 -4.64
CA GLY A 88 11.91 -16.09 -5.52
C GLY A 88 11.97 -14.94 -6.52
N MET A 89 11.27 -13.82 -6.29
CA MET A 89 11.39 -12.61 -7.13
C MET A 89 12.78 -11.98 -7.04
N PHE A 90 13.40 -12.00 -5.85
CA PHE A 90 14.72 -11.41 -5.63
C PHE A 90 15.56 -12.27 -4.68
N PRO A 91 16.89 -12.31 -4.86
CA PRO A 91 17.78 -12.96 -3.90
C PRO A 91 17.80 -12.20 -2.57
N PHE A 92 17.88 -12.93 -1.46
CA PHE A 92 17.99 -12.32 -0.14
C PHE A 92 19.31 -11.55 -0.02
N GLY A 93 19.25 -10.22 0.03
CA GLY A 93 20.44 -9.39 0.13
C GLY A 93 20.18 -7.89 0.04
N TRP A 94 21.19 -7.10 0.39
CA TRP A 94 21.14 -5.63 0.40
C TRP A 94 20.86 -5.00 -0.99
N ILE A 95 21.22 -5.70 -2.06
CA ILE A 95 20.95 -5.24 -3.44
C ILE A 95 19.45 -5.33 -3.74
N ALA A 96 18.77 -6.37 -3.28
CA ALA A 96 17.32 -6.51 -3.44
C ALA A 96 16.57 -5.41 -2.66
N ILE A 97 17.06 -5.05 -1.48
CA ILE A 97 16.59 -3.91 -0.69
C ILE A 97 16.69 -2.61 -1.51
N ALA A 98 17.85 -2.33 -2.11
CA ALA A 98 18.03 -1.13 -2.95
C ALA A 98 17.05 -1.10 -4.16
N ASN A 99 16.84 -2.23 -4.82
CA ASN A 99 15.92 -2.33 -5.96
C ASN A 99 14.46 -2.10 -5.56
N ILE A 100 14.03 -2.67 -4.43
CA ILE A 100 12.67 -2.47 -3.89
C ILE A 100 12.47 -1.00 -3.51
N SER A 101 13.48 -0.37 -2.88
CA SER A 101 13.41 1.04 -2.48
C SER A 101 13.16 1.98 -3.66
N LEU A 102 13.72 1.68 -4.83
CA LEU A 102 13.55 2.51 -6.04
C LEU A 102 12.09 2.57 -6.51
N VAL A 103 11.29 1.53 -6.23
CA VAL A 103 9.87 1.48 -6.57
C VAL A 103 8.99 1.93 -5.40
N LEU A 104 9.34 1.50 -4.18
CA LEU A 104 8.51 1.73 -3.01
C LEU A 104 8.52 3.19 -2.54
N ILE A 105 9.66 3.88 -2.63
CA ILE A 105 9.77 5.29 -2.22
C ILE A 105 8.88 6.19 -3.10
N PRO A 106 8.95 6.15 -4.45
CA PRO A 106 8.03 6.92 -5.29
C PRO A 106 6.57 6.57 -5.05
N ALA A 107 6.24 5.28 -4.93
CA ALA A 107 4.87 4.84 -4.67
C ALA A 107 4.34 5.40 -3.34
N PHE A 108 5.18 5.43 -2.30
CA PHE A 108 4.84 6.03 -1.01
C PHE A 108 4.61 7.54 -1.13
N VAL A 109 5.50 8.27 -1.80
CA VAL A 109 5.33 9.73 -1.98
C VAL A 109 4.03 10.05 -2.72
N ILE A 110 3.73 9.31 -3.79
CA ILE A 110 2.51 9.50 -4.59
C ILE A 110 1.26 9.22 -3.75
N THR A 111 1.22 8.07 -3.08
CA THR A 111 0.05 7.68 -2.27
C THR A 111 -0.18 8.64 -1.09
N TYR A 112 0.90 9.09 -0.43
CA TYR A 112 0.81 10.07 0.64
C TYR A 112 0.31 11.43 0.13
N ALA A 113 0.85 11.91 -0.99
CA ALA A 113 0.41 13.16 -1.61
C ALA A 113 -1.09 13.12 -1.98
N ILE A 114 -1.53 12.05 -2.64
CA ILE A 114 -2.95 11.84 -2.99
C ILE A 114 -3.82 11.84 -1.72
N GLY A 115 -3.38 11.14 -0.67
CA GLY A 115 -4.09 11.11 0.61
C GLY A 115 -4.23 12.50 1.23
N TYR A 116 -3.15 13.28 1.25
CA TYR A 116 -3.16 14.65 1.75
C TYR A 116 -4.11 15.56 0.97
N PHE A 117 -4.01 15.58 -0.37
CA PHE A 117 -4.91 16.38 -1.21
C PHE A 117 -6.38 16.00 -1.02
N THR A 118 -6.66 14.72 -0.87
CA THR A 118 -8.02 14.22 -0.62
C THR A 118 -8.58 14.74 0.71
N ILE A 119 -7.77 14.71 1.78
CA ILE A 119 -8.17 15.24 3.10
C ILE A 119 -8.42 16.76 3.03
N VAL A 120 -7.55 17.50 2.35
CA VAL A 120 -7.70 18.95 2.16
C VAL A 120 -8.97 19.27 1.38
N ASP A 121 -9.28 18.52 0.33
CA ASP A 121 -10.50 18.73 -0.45
C ASP A 121 -11.76 18.45 0.39
N PHE A 122 -11.79 17.36 1.16
CA PHE A 122 -12.88 17.09 2.08
C PHE A 122 -13.06 18.19 3.13
N ALA A 123 -11.97 18.69 3.71
CA ALA A 123 -12.03 19.81 4.66
C ALA A 123 -12.61 21.06 3.99
N ASN A 124 -12.25 21.35 2.74
CA ASN A 124 -12.78 22.48 1.98
C ASN A 124 -14.28 22.32 1.68
N GLN A 125 -14.73 21.12 1.31
CA GLN A 125 -16.16 20.83 1.07
C GLN A 125 -17.00 21.00 2.34
N ILE A 126 -16.50 20.51 3.47
CA ILE A 126 -17.15 20.69 4.78
C ILE A 126 -17.24 22.19 5.12
N ASN A 127 -16.15 22.93 4.98
CA ASN A 127 -16.12 24.38 5.26
C ASN A 127 -17.07 25.18 4.36
N LYS A 128 -17.18 24.83 3.07
CA LYS A 128 -18.16 25.43 2.15
C LYS A 128 -19.59 25.16 2.60
N THR A 129 -19.88 23.94 3.04
CA THR A 129 -21.22 23.56 3.53
C THR A 129 -21.59 24.30 4.80
N ILE A 130 -20.66 24.40 5.76
CA ILE A 130 -20.86 25.17 7.01
C ILE A 130 -21.09 26.65 6.72
N LYS A 131 -20.32 27.25 5.79
CA LYS A 131 -20.51 28.65 5.37
C LYS A 131 -21.82 28.91 4.63
N ARG A 132 -22.39 27.91 3.94
CA ARG A 132 -23.67 28.03 3.23
C ARG A 132 -24.89 27.92 4.16
N ASN A 133 -24.74 27.22 5.28
CA ASN A 133 -25.80 27.00 6.27
C ASN A 133 -25.75 28.00 7.45
N LYS A 134 -24.84 28.98 7.39
CA LYS A 134 -24.80 30.16 8.27
C LYS A 134 -25.39 31.35 7.53
#